data_AF-A0A2H9M9G8-F1
#
_entry.id   AF-A0A2H9M9G8-F1
#
_cell.length_a   1.000
_cell.length_b   1.000
_cell.length_c   1.000
_cell.angle_alpha   90.00
_cell.angle_beta   90.00
_cell.angle_gamma   90.00
#
_symmetry.space_group_name_H-M   'P 1'
#
loop_
_entity.id
_entity.type
_entity.pdbx_description
1 polymer ?
#
loop_
_entity_poly.entity_id
_entity_poly.type
_entity_poly.pdbx_seq_one_letter_code
_entity_poly.pdbx_strand_id
1 'polypeptide(L)'
;MSYTSPNQSRSPLYNLLLATGLLIVLGSLLAVHEMESQGHIITGMNNQIVWGLPHVFAIFLIVAASGVLNVSSIGSVFNKP
;
A
#
# COMPACT_ATOMS: atom_id res chain seq x y z
N MET A 1 24.97 31.25 8.12
CA MET A 1 24.34 30.01 7.63
C MET A 1 22.85 30.29 7.55
N SER A 2 22.35 30.65 6.37
CA SER A 2 20.96 31.09 6.19
C SER A 2 20.05 29.86 6.12
N TYR A 3 19.17 29.68 7.10
CA TYR A 3 18.12 28.65 7.04
C TYR A 3 17.04 29.13 6.07
N THR A 4 17.19 28.80 4.80
CA THR A 4 16.09 28.93 3.84
C THR A 4 15.03 27.90 4.21
N SER A 5 13.96 28.37 4.86
CA SER A 5 12.71 27.63 4.99
C SER A 5 12.29 27.14 3.59
N PRO A 6 12.10 25.83 3.36
CA PRO A 6 11.55 25.36 2.11
C PRO A 6 10.06 25.74 2.12
N ASN A 7 9.76 26.93 1.60
CA ASN A 7 8.49 27.15 0.94
C ASN A 7 8.47 26.24 -0.30
N GLN A 8 8.23 24.96 -0.03
CA GLN A 8 8.03 23.88 -0.98
C GLN A 8 6.74 24.22 -1.72
N SER A 9 6.85 24.91 -2.86
CA SER A 9 5.75 24.97 -3.83
C SER A 9 5.32 23.53 -4.08
N ARG A 10 4.16 23.13 -3.54
CA ARG A 10 3.66 21.76 -3.68
C ARG A 10 3.49 21.53 -5.17
N SER A 11 4.34 20.68 -5.74
CA SER A 11 4.21 20.34 -7.15
C SER A 11 2.80 19.79 -7.39
N PRO A 12 2.14 20.13 -8.50
CA PRO A 12 0.82 19.58 -8.81
C PRO A 12 0.83 18.05 -8.80
N LEU A 13 1.97 17.44 -9.14
CA LEU A 13 2.23 15.99 -9.03
C LEU A 13 2.20 15.49 -7.59
N TYR A 14 2.80 16.20 -6.63
CA TYR A 14 2.77 15.80 -5.23
C TYR A 14 1.33 15.81 -4.67
N ASN A 15 0.56 16.85 -4.99
CA ASN A 15 -0.85 16.90 -4.63
C ASN A 15 -1.66 15.80 -5.31
N LEU A 16 -1.34 15.46 -6.58
CA LEU A 16 -1.97 14.34 -7.27
C LEU A 16 -1.66 13.00 -6.59
N LEU A 17 -0.40 12.74 -6.24
CA LEU A 17 -0.01 11.51 -5.53
C LEU A 17 -0.66 11.41 -4.15
N LEU A 18 -0.76 12.52 -3.42
CA LEU A 18 -1.49 12.56 -2.16
C LEU A 18 -2.98 12.30 -2.35
N ALA A 19 -3.60 12.90 -3.37
CA ALA A 19 -5.01 12.71 -3.66
C ALA A 19 -5.30 11.25 -4.05
N THR A 20 -4.49 10.65 -4.91
CA THR A 20 -4.65 9.23 -5.29
C THR A 20 -4.41 8.31 -4.10
N GLY A 21 -3.40 8.58 -3.28
CA GLY A 21 -3.17 7.82 -2.04
C GLY A 21 -4.36 7.88 -1.08
N LEU A 22 -4.94 9.08 -0.88
CA LEU A 22 -6.12 9.26 -0.05
C LEU A 22 -7.34 8.52 -0.63
N LEU A 23 -7.56 8.58 -1.94
CA LEU A 23 -8.65 7.85 -2.61
C LEU A 23 -8.52 6.34 -2.44
N ILE A 24 -7.30 5.79 -2.52
CA ILE A 24 -7.06 4.37 -2.29
C ILE A 24 -7.42 3.98 -0.84
N VAL A 25 -7.03 4.80 0.15
CA VAL A 25 -7.35 4.56 1.56
C VAL A 25 -8.85 4.64 1.83
N LEU A 26 -9.54 5.62 1.25
CA LEU A 26 -10.99 5.72 1.39
C LEU A 26 -11.71 4.54 0.73
N GLY A 27 -11.27 4.14 -0.46
CA GLY A 27 -11.80 2.96 -1.16
C GLY A 27 -11.58 1.67 -0.39
N SER A 28 -10.42 1.49 0.26
CA SER A 28 -10.16 0.30 1.07
C SER A 28 -10.98 0.26 2.36
N LEU A 29 -11.22 1.41 3.00
CA LEU A 29 -12.13 1.51 4.16
C LEU A 29 -13.56 1.13 3.79
N LEU A 30 -14.06 1.62 2.64
CA LEU A 30 -15.37 1.22 2.13
C LEU A 30 -15.44 -0.28 1.85
N ALA A 31 -14.41 -0.86 1.23
CA ALA A 31 -14.36 -2.30 0.98
C ALA A 31 -14.39 -3.12 2.28
N VAL A 32 -13.71 -2.67 3.34
CA VAL A 32 -13.76 -3.33 4.66
C VAL A 32 -15.18 -3.29 5.23
N HIS A 33 -15.88 -2.16 5.12
CA HIS A 33 -17.25 -2.02 5.60
C HIS A 33 -18.25 -2.91 4.83
N GLU A 34 -18.10 -3.01 3.52
CA GLU A 34 -18.92 -3.92 2.70
C GLU A 34 -18.65 -5.40 3.06
N MET A 35 -17.39 -5.77 3.35
CA MET A 35 -17.05 -7.12 3.79
C MET A 35 -17.61 -7.45 5.17
N GLU A 36 -17.74 -6.47 6.05
CA GLU A 36 -18.37 -6.64 7.37
C GLU A 36 -19.87 -6.91 7.25
N SER A 37 -20.56 -6.14 6.41
CA SER A 37 -22.01 -6.23 6.25
C SER A 37 -22.47 -7.41 5.39
N GLN A 38 -21.77 -7.71 4.30
CA GLN A 38 -22.14 -8.76 3.34
C GLN A 38 -21.39 -10.08 3.55
N GLY A 39 -20.40 -10.09 4.45
CA GLY A 39 -19.55 -11.24 4.72
C GLY A 39 -18.52 -11.48 3.61
N HIS A 40 -17.60 -12.42 3.86
CA HIS A 40 -16.44 -12.64 2.97
C HIS A 40 -16.78 -13.22 1.58
N ILE A 41 -18.03 -13.64 1.34
CA ILE A 41 -18.50 -14.17 0.04
C ILE A 41 -18.33 -13.15 -1.08
N ILE A 42 -18.48 -11.84 -0.80
CA ILE A 42 -18.28 -10.77 -1.80
C ILE A 42 -16.86 -10.77 -2.39
N THR A 43 -15.89 -11.32 -1.66
CA THR A 43 -14.48 -11.36 -2.09
C THR A 43 -14.11 -12.59 -2.92
N GLY A 44 -15.10 -13.45 -3.22
CA GLY A 44 -14.90 -14.72 -3.91
C GLY A 44 -14.50 -15.88 -3.00
N MET A 45 -14.53 -15.68 -1.67
CA MET A 45 -14.30 -16.74 -0.69
C MET A 45 -15.57 -17.53 -0.41
N ASN A 46 -15.49 -18.85 -0.41
CA ASN A 46 -16.58 -19.73 0.01
C ASN A 46 -16.02 -20.95 0.77
N ASN A 47 -16.87 -21.91 1.14
CA ASN A 47 -16.43 -23.07 1.92
C ASN A 47 -15.47 -24.02 1.17
N GLN A 48 -15.41 -23.95 -0.15
CA GLN A 48 -14.46 -24.72 -0.98
C GLN A 48 -13.19 -23.91 -1.28
N ILE A 49 -13.31 -22.59 -1.36
CA ILE A 49 -12.24 -21.64 -1.66
C ILE A 49 -12.08 -20.69 -0.48
N VAL A 50 -11.30 -21.14 0.50
CA VAL A 50 -11.07 -20.39 1.74
C VAL A 50 -10.10 -19.21 1.55
N TRP A 51 -9.24 -19.24 0.52
CA TRP A 51 -8.27 -18.18 0.20
C TRP A 51 -8.65 -17.51 -1.12
N GLY A 52 -9.53 -16.51 -1.04
CA GLY A 52 -9.93 -15.69 -2.19
C GLY A 52 -8.98 -14.52 -2.46
N LEU A 53 -9.49 -13.52 -3.20
CA LEU A 53 -8.73 -12.33 -3.61
C LEU A 53 -8.02 -11.59 -2.45
N PRO A 54 -8.62 -11.42 -1.25
CA PRO A 54 -7.94 -10.72 -0.15
C PRO A 54 -6.67 -11.43 0.31
N HIS A 55 -6.66 -12.76 0.31
CA HIS A 55 -5.50 -13.55 0.74
C HIS A 55 -4.38 -13.47 -0.30
N VAL A 56 -4.70 -13.58 -1.59
CA VAL A 56 -3.73 -13.44 -2.68
C VAL A 56 -3.07 -12.06 -2.63
N PHE A 57 -3.87 -11.01 -2.44
CA PHE A 57 -3.34 -9.64 -2.31
C PHE A 57 -2.43 -9.48 -1.09
N ALA A 58 -2.81 -10.03 0.07
CA ALA A 58 -1.98 -10.00 1.26
C ALA A 58 -0.61 -10.68 1.05
N ILE A 59 -0.60 -11.87 0.45
CA ILE A 59 0.65 -12.59 0.13
C ILE A 59 1.50 -11.79 -0.86
N PHE A 60 0.89 -11.22 -1.90
CA PHE A 60 1.57 -10.37 -2.86
C PHE A 60 2.28 -9.18 -2.19
N LEU A 61 1.61 -8.49 -1.28
CA LEU A 61 2.20 -7.37 -0.54
C LEU A 61 3.36 -7.82 0.36
N ILE A 62 3.24 -8.96 1.04
CA ILE A 62 4.32 -9.52 1.87
C ILE A 62 5.54 -9.84 1.00
N VAL A 63 5.33 -10.51 -0.14
CA VAL A 63 6.41 -10.86 -1.07
C VAL A 63 7.06 -9.62 -1.67
N ALA A 64 6.26 -8.63 -2.08
CA ALA A 64 6.78 -7.37 -2.60
C ALA A 64 7.62 -6.63 -1.55
N ALA A 65 7.13 -6.52 -0.31
CA ALA A 65 7.85 -5.91 0.80
C ALA A 65 9.15 -6.67 1.11
N SER A 66 9.10 -8.00 1.18
CA SER A 66 10.28 -8.84 1.40
C SER A 66 11.33 -8.68 0.29
N GLY A 67 10.90 -8.54 -0.97
CA GLY A 67 11.80 -8.31 -2.09
C GLY A 67 12.58 -7.00 -1.95
N VAL A 68 11.89 -5.92 -1.59
CA VAL A 68 12.53 -4.62 -1.33
C VAL A 68 13.50 -4.71 -0.14
N LEU A 69 13.09 -5.35 0.96
CA LEU A 69 13.94 -5.49 2.15
C LEU A 69 15.24 -6.24 1.88
N ASN A 70 15.23 -7.26 1.02
CA ASN A 70 16.43 -7.99 0.63
C ASN A 70 17.41 -7.10 -0.17
N VAL A 71 16.88 -6.30 -1.11
CA VAL A 71 17.70 -5.33 -1.85
C VAL A 71 18.25 -4.24 -0.92
N SER A 72 17.42 -3.74 0.00
CA SER A 72 17.82 -2.73 0.97
C SER A 72 18.90 -3.24 1.94
N SER A 73 18.82 -4.49 2.41
CA SER A 73 19.82 -5.06 3.33
C SER A 73 21.19 -5.22 2.65
N ILE A 74 21.21 -5.67 1.39
CA ILE A 74 22.42 -5.74 0.57
C ILE A 74 22.98 -4.33 0.30
N GLY A 75 22.13 -3.36 -0.06
CA GLY A 75 22.56 -1.96 -0.23
C GLY A 75 23.20 -1.36 1.02
N SER A 76 22.64 -1.68 2.19
CA SER A 76 23.15 -1.20 3.48
C SER A 76 24.54 -1.75 3.82
N VAL A 77 24.84 -3.03 3.56
CA VAL A 77 26.15 -3.61 3.92
C VAL A 77 27.28 -3.10 3.02
N PHE A 78 26.96 -2.72 1.78
CA PHE A 78 27.94 -2.19 0.84
C PHE A 78 28.01 -0.65 0.82
N ASN A 79 27.28 0.02 1.73
CA ASN A 79 27.18 1.48 1.81
C ASN A 79 26.84 2.14 0.45
N LYS A 80 25.95 1.51 -0.32
CA LYS A 80 25.46 2.02 -1.62
C LYS A 80 24.08 2.65 -1.38
N PRO A 81 23.90 3.96 -1.69
CA PRO A 81 22.60 4.61 -1.62
C PRO A 81 21.62 4.05 -2.67
#